data_AF-L7LE69-F1
#
_entry.id   AF-L7LE69-F1
#
_cell.length_a   1.000
_cell.length_b   1.000
_cell.length_c   1.000
_cell.angle_alpha   90.00
_cell.angle_beta   90.00
_cell.angle_gamma   90.00
#
_symmetry.space_group_name_H-M   'P 1'
#
loop_
_entity.id
_entity.type
_entity.pdbx_description
1 polymer ?
#
loop_
_entity_poly.entity_id
_entity_poly.type
_entity_poly.pdbx_seq_one_letter_code
_entity_poly.pdbx_strand_id
1 'polypeptide(L)'
;MPEAIGPGVWLSVADARLVVSSFATLRRHLGVTGGRVALPVEDLHRRILAAAQAASGAGASGFDRLLDPADADSYEDQIGTATAAALLGCTPANVRDLAGRGTLPGRRISGRWVFDRTTVQLEAARRRRC
;
A
#
# COMPACT_ATOMS: atom_id res chain seq x y z
N MET A 1 -35.67 -1.76 16.80
CA MET A 1 -35.92 -1.10 15.51
C MET A 1 -34.67 -0.30 15.16
N PRO A 2 -33.68 -0.85 14.43
CA PRO A 2 -32.48 -0.08 14.11
C PRO A 2 -32.79 0.95 13.01
N GLU A 3 -32.43 2.20 13.28
CA GLU A 3 -32.60 3.35 12.41
C GLU A 3 -31.96 3.14 11.02
N ALA A 4 -32.66 3.59 9.99
CA ALA A 4 -32.15 3.68 8.64
C ALA A 4 -31.00 4.70 8.58
N ILE A 5 -29.78 4.19 8.66
CA ILE A 5 -28.55 4.92 8.29
C ILE A 5 -28.70 5.28 6.80
N GLY A 6 -28.54 6.56 6.44
CA GLY A 6 -28.66 7.05 5.05
C GLY A 6 -27.69 6.35 4.06
N PRO A 7 -27.55 6.81 2.80
CA PRO A 7 -26.61 6.20 1.85
C PRO A 7 -25.16 6.41 2.31
N GLY A 8 -24.73 5.53 3.20
CA GLY A 8 -23.43 5.51 3.84
C GLY A 8 -22.62 4.35 3.30
N VAL A 9 -21.32 4.59 3.11
CA VAL A 9 -20.39 3.53 2.77
C VAL A 9 -19.99 2.84 4.07
N TRP A 10 -20.27 1.54 4.16
CA TRP A 10 -19.86 0.71 5.27
C TRP A 10 -18.39 0.33 5.07
N LEU A 11 -17.55 0.68 6.04
CA LEU A 11 -16.14 0.32 6.04
C LEU A 11 -15.91 -0.73 7.12
N SER A 12 -15.19 -1.80 6.76
CA SER A 12 -14.68 -2.72 7.77
C SER A 12 -13.61 -2.02 8.62
N VAL A 13 -13.30 -2.57 9.79
CA VAL A 13 -12.22 -2.04 10.64
C VAL A 13 -10.87 -2.09 9.92
N ALA A 14 -10.64 -3.14 9.13
CA ALA A 14 -9.44 -3.27 8.31
C ALA A 14 -9.37 -2.17 7.24
N ASP A 15 -10.47 -1.94 6.50
CA ASP A 15 -10.53 -0.90 5.47
C ASP A 15 -10.38 0.50 6.06
N ALA A 16 -11.01 0.75 7.21
CA ALA A 16 -10.88 2.02 7.91
C ALA A 16 -9.42 2.31 8.31
N ARG A 17 -8.67 1.28 8.75
CA ARG A 17 -7.24 1.41 9.04
C ARG A 17 -6.42 1.66 7.77
N LEU A 18 -6.74 0.98 6.66
CA LEU A 18 -6.07 1.16 5.38
C LEU A 18 -6.29 2.58 4.82
N VAL A 19 -7.49 3.12 4.94
CA VAL A 19 -7.79 4.51 4.54
C VAL A 19 -7.00 5.49 5.40
N VAL A 20 -6.90 5.24 6.72
CA VAL A 20 -6.11 6.07 7.64
C VAL A 20 -4.63 6.06 7.29
N SER A 21 -4.03 4.89 7.04
CA SER A 21 -2.61 4.78 6.67
C SER A 21 -2.31 5.45 5.33
N SER A 22 -3.13 5.19 4.31
CA SER A 22 -3.01 5.82 2.98
C SER A 22 -3.07 7.34 3.06
N PHE A 23 -3.95 7.87 3.91
CA PHE A 23 -4.07 9.31 4.12
C PHE A 23 -2.82 9.93 4.79
N ALA A 24 -2.22 9.22 5.74
CA ALA A 24 -0.97 9.64 6.36
C ALA A 24 0.18 9.72 5.33
N THR A 25 0.26 8.74 4.43
CA THR A 25 1.24 8.73 3.34
C THR A 25 1.01 9.87 2.35
N LEU A 26 -0.24 10.11 1.96
CA LEU A 26 -0.59 11.23 1.09
C LEU A 26 -0.21 12.58 1.72
N ARG A 27 -0.50 12.78 3.01
CA ARG A 27 -0.11 14.01 3.74
C ARG A 27 1.40 14.20 3.74
N ARG A 28 2.16 13.14 3.97
CA ARG A 28 3.63 13.18 3.93
C ARG A 28 4.12 13.59 2.55
N HIS A 29 3.55 13.01 1.49
CA HIS A 29 3.92 13.34 0.11
C HIS A 29 3.59 14.79 -0.26
N LEU A 30 2.40 15.27 0.12
CA LEU A 30 1.99 16.66 -0.09
C LEU A 30 2.85 17.65 0.69
N GLY A 31 3.26 17.32 1.91
CA GLY A 31 4.19 18.15 2.69
C GLY A 31 5.54 18.35 2.00
N VAL A 32 6.03 17.33 1.28
CA VAL A 32 7.28 17.41 0.50
C VAL A 32 7.12 18.32 -0.73
N THR A 33 5.94 18.37 -1.33
CA THR A 33 5.65 19.21 -2.50
C THR A 33 5.08 20.60 -2.15
N GLY A 34 5.02 20.93 -0.85
CA GLY A 34 4.46 22.19 -0.35
C GLY A 34 2.93 22.27 -0.38
N GLY A 35 2.26 21.16 -0.72
CA GLY A 35 0.81 21.02 -0.71
C GLY A 35 0.25 20.72 0.68
N ARG A 36 -1.04 21.00 0.87
CA ARG A 36 -1.79 20.62 2.07
C ARG A 36 -3.10 19.94 1.69
N VAL A 37 -3.55 19.05 2.56
CA VAL A 37 -4.88 18.46 2.40
C VAL A 37 -5.94 19.46 2.87
N ALA A 38 -7.06 19.54 2.16
CA ALA A 38 -8.15 20.43 2.52
C ALA A 38 -8.78 20.03 3.86
N LEU A 39 -9.18 21.02 4.67
CA LEU A 39 -9.76 20.85 6.00
C LEU A 39 -10.92 19.82 6.09
N PRO A 40 -11.85 19.74 5.12
CA PRO A 40 -12.92 18.74 5.18
C PRO A 40 -12.42 17.30 5.15
N VAL A 41 -11.29 17.06 4.47
CA VAL A 41 -10.72 15.71 4.32
C VAL A 41 -9.90 15.34 5.56
N GLU A 42 -9.28 16.31 6.21
CA GLU A 42 -8.63 16.10 7.51
C GLU A 42 -9.64 15.76 8.61
N ASP A 43 -10.80 16.40 8.61
CA ASP A 43 -11.89 16.08 9.54
C ASP A 43 -12.44 14.67 9.31
N LEU A 44 -12.67 14.30 8.05
CA LEU A 44 -13.08 12.94 7.69
C LEU A 44 -12.06 11.90 8.17
N HIS A 45 -10.76 12.13 7.94
CA HIS A 45 -9.70 11.25 8.41
C HIS A 45 -9.72 11.07 9.93
N ARG A 46 -9.89 12.17 10.68
CA ARG A 46 -9.97 12.13 12.15
C ARG A 46 -11.17 11.30 12.62
N ARG A 47 -12.33 11.44 11.97
CA ARG A 47 -13.54 10.69 12.29
C ARG A 47 -13.39 9.19 12.03
N ILE A 48 -12.77 8.82 10.90
CA ILE A 48 -12.51 7.41 10.56
C ILE A 48 -11.53 6.79 11.56
N LEU A 49 -10.47 7.50 11.93
CA LEU A 49 -9.48 7.02 12.90
C LEU A 49 -10.11 6.74 14.27
N ALA A 50 -10.91 7.68 14.78
CA ALA A 50 -11.61 7.50 16.05
C ALA A 50 -12.59 6.31 16.02
N ALA A 51 -13.33 6.14 14.91
CA ALA A 51 -14.24 5.02 14.74
C ALA A 51 -13.53 3.66 14.67
N ALA A 52 -12.40 3.59 13.94
CA ALA A 52 -11.60 2.37 13.84
C ALA A 52 -11.01 1.95 15.20
N GLN A 53 -10.59 2.92 16.02
CA GLN A 53 -10.09 2.66 17.37
C GLN A 53 -11.19 2.15 18.29
N ALA A 54 -12.38 2.76 18.27
CA ALA A 54 -13.53 2.31 19.06
C ALA A 54 -14.00 0.89 18.66
N ALA A 55 -14.03 0.60 17.36
CA ALA A 55 -14.43 -0.70 16.84
C ALA A 55 -13.41 -1.82 17.15
N SER A 56 -12.15 -1.48 17.36
CA SER A 56 -11.11 -2.46 17.71
C SER A 56 -11.27 -3.05 19.13
N GLY A 57 -12.03 -2.38 20.01
CA GLY A 57 -12.34 -2.87 21.37
C GLY A 57 -13.55 -3.81 21.43
N ALA A 58 -14.40 -3.83 20.39
CA ALA A 58 -15.56 -4.70 20.28
C ALA A 58 -15.27 -5.78 19.23
N GLY A 59 -14.92 -6.99 19.69
CA GLY A 59 -14.38 -8.09 18.88
C GLY A 59 -14.91 -8.17 17.44
N ALA A 60 -14.09 -7.73 16.49
CA ALA A 60 -14.33 -7.85 15.06
C ALA A 60 -13.91 -9.25 14.59
N SER A 61 -14.81 -10.22 14.71
CA SER A 61 -14.67 -11.56 14.12
C SER A 61 -15.88 -11.84 13.25
N GLY A 62 -15.74 -11.66 11.94
CA GLY A 62 -16.79 -12.04 11.00
C GLY A 62 -16.52 -11.61 9.56
N PHE A 63 -16.02 -10.40 9.35
CA PHE A 63 -15.80 -9.86 8.01
C PHE A 63 -14.33 -9.89 7.54
N ASP A 64 -13.41 -10.18 8.46
CA ASP A 64 -11.95 -10.24 8.26
C ASP A 64 -11.48 -11.41 7.36
N ARG A 65 -12.40 -12.28 6.91
CA ARG A 65 -12.07 -13.46 6.10
C ARG A 65 -12.46 -13.33 4.63
N LEU A 66 -13.22 -12.29 4.25
CA LEU A 66 -13.66 -12.09 2.86
C LEU A 66 -12.76 -11.14 2.06
N LEU A 67 -11.89 -10.39 2.75
CA LEU A 67 -10.77 -9.64 2.18
C LEU A 67 -9.51 -10.42 2.54
N ASP A 68 -9.00 -11.21 1.61
CA ASP A 68 -7.67 -11.79 1.78
C ASP A 68 -6.66 -10.62 1.80
N PRO A 69 -5.89 -10.40 2.88
CA PRO A 69 -4.91 -9.31 2.97
C PRO A 69 -3.81 -9.39 1.90
N ALA A 70 -3.78 -10.43 1.07
CA ALA A 70 -2.90 -10.56 -0.09
C ALA A 70 -3.13 -9.51 -1.21
N ASP A 71 -4.28 -8.83 -1.28
CA ASP A 71 -4.57 -7.86 -2.35
C ASP A 71 -4.40 -6.38 -1.92
N ALA A 72 -4.28 -6.09 -0.63
CA ALA A 72 -4.22 -4.73 -0.09
C ALA A 72 -2.80 -4.11 -0.05
N ASP A 73 -1.75 -4.86 -0.40
CA ASP A 73 -0.34 -4.41 -0.43
C ASP A 73 0.06 -3.60 -1.70
N SER A 74 -0.89 -3.38 -2.61
CA SER A 74 -0.55 -3.18 -4.01
C SER A 74 0.03 -1.81 -4.42
N TYR A 75 0.14 -0.79 -3.54
CA TYR A 75 0.64 0.55 -3.96
C TYR A 75 1.85 1.09 -3.17
N GLU A 76 2.03 0.76 -1.88
CA GLU A 76 3.21 1.21 -1.13
C GLU A 76 4.46 0.35 -1.33
N ASP A 77 4.30 -0.87 -1.82
CA ASP A 77 5.42 -1.80 -2.10
C ASP A 77 5.87 -1.85 -3.55
N GLN A 78 5.31 -0.98 -4.40
CA GLN A 78 5.79 -0.77 -5.76
C GLN A 78 7.06 0.09 -5.78
N ILE A 79 8.17 -0.50 -6.23
CA ILE A 79 9.48 0.16 -6.31
C ILE A 79 9.97 0.32 -7.75
N GLY A 80 10.68 1.41 -8.01
CA GLY A 80 11.31 1.67 -9.31
C GLY A 80 12.63 0.93 -9.49
N THR A 81 13.17 0.99 -10.71
CA THR A 81 14.42 0.31 -11.10
C THR A 81 15.61 0.67 -10.22
N ALA A 82 15.75 1.92 -9.79
CA ALA A 82 16.87 2.38 -8.96
C ALA A 82 16.85 1.73 -7.56
N THR A 83 15.67 1.69 -6.94
CA THR A 83 15.47 1.06 -5.62
C THR A 83 15.67 -0.46 -5.71
N ALA A 84 15.15 -1.09 -6.76
CA ALA A 84 15.34 -2.53 -6.98
C ALA A 84 16.83 -2.89 -7.19
N ALA A 85 17.58 -2.04 -7.88
CA ALA A 85 19.02 -2.22 -8.10
C ALA A 85 19.80 -2.18 -6.78
N ALA A 86 19.46 -1.24 -5.88
CA ALA A 86 20.06 -1.14 -4.55
C ALA A 86 19.76 -2.39 -3.69
N LEU A 87 18.54 -2.91 -3.73
CA LEU A 87 18.15 -4.11 -2.98
C LEU A 87 18.87 -5.38 -3.50
N LEU A 88 18.99 -5.51 -4.82
CA LEU A 88 19.68 -6.62 -5.48
C LEU A 88 21.21 -6.50 -5.45
N GLY A 89 21.75 -5.33 -5.11
CA GLY A 89 23.19 -5.05 -5.15
C GLY A 89 23.76 -5.07 -6.58
N CYS A 90 23.00 -4.59 -7.57
CA CYS A 90 23.41 -4.61 -8.98
C CYS A 90 23.12 -3.27 -9.68
N THR A 91 23.42 -3.16 -10.97
CA THR A 91 23.17 -1.93 -11.73
C THR A 91 21.71 -1.85 -12.20
N PRO A 92 21.14 -0.64 -12.36
CA PRO A 92 19.77 -0.47 -12.91
C PRO A 92 19.60 -1.05 -14.32
N ALA A 93 20.67 -1.10 -15.11
CA ALA A 93 20.66 -1.76 -16.42
C ALA A 93 20.43 -3.27 -16.30
N ASN A 94 21.12 -3.91 -15.35
CA ASN A 94 20.93 -5.34 -15.04
C ASN A 94 19.50 -5.63 -14.56
N VAL A 95 18.90 -4.76 -13.76
CA VAL A 95 17.49 -4.91 -13.32
C VAL A 95 16.52 -4.90 -14.51
N ARG A 96 16.72 -3.99 -15.48
CA ARG A 96 15.87 -3.96 -16.69
C ARG A 96 16.07 -5.19 -17.56
N ASP A 97 17.30 -5.68 -17.68
CA ASP A 97 17.61 -6.90 -18.42
C ASP A 97 16.94 -8.13 -17.77
N LEU A 98 17.02 -8.25 -16.44
CA LEU A 98 16.35 -9.31 -15.68
C LEU A 98 14.82 -9.27 -15.82
N ALA A 99 14.25 -8.05 -15.85
CA ALA A 99 12.83 -7.85 -16.11
C ALA A 99 12.45 -8.24 -17.55
N GLY A 100 13.28 -7.85 -18.53
CA GLY A 100 13.08 -8.19 -19.94
C GLY A 100 13.20 -9.68 -20.22
N ARG A 101 14.06 -10.40 -19.48
CA ARG A 101 14.22 -11.86 -19.55
C ARG A 101 13.15 -12.63 -18.76
N GLY A 102 12.27 -11.95 -18.04
CA GLY A 102 11.25 -12.56 -17.18
C GLY A 102 11.79 -13.24 -15.92
N THR A 103 13.08 -13.02 -15.59
CA THR A 103 13.70 -13.56 -14.37
C THR A 103 13.25 -12.80 -13.14
N LEU A 104 13.02 -11.48 -13.28
CA LEU A 104 12.47 -10.65 -12.22
C LEU A 104 11.06 -10.21 -12.62
N PRO A 105 10.01 -10.57 -11.88
CA PRO A 105 8.65 -10.15 -12.20
C PRO A 105 8.54 -8.64 -11.98
N GLY A 106 8.32 -7.92 -13.08
CA GLY A 106 8.12 -6.48 -13.12
C GLY A 106 6.99 -6.13 -14.06
N ARG A 107 6.30 -5.02 -13.78
CA ARG A 107 5.26 -4.47 -14.63
C ARG A 107 5.72 -3.15 -15.23
N ARG A 108 5.28 -2.88 -16.46
CA ARG A 108 5.52 -1.60 -17.12
C ARG A 108 4.29 -0.73 -16.99
N ILE A 109 4.39 0.37 -16.24
CA ILE A 109 3.31 1.34 -15.98
C ILE A 109 3.76 2.69 -16.52
N SER A 110 2.99 3.27 -17.45
CA SER A 110 3.30 4.58 -18.07
C SER A 110 4.74 4.71 -18.58
N GLY A 111 5.26 3.65 -19.21
CA GLY A 111 6.62 3.62 -19.77
C GLY A 111 7.75 3.38 -18.76
N ARG A 112 7.43 3.21 -17.47
CA ARG A 112 8.41 2.95 -16.40
C ARG A 112 8.28 1.51 -15.89
N TRP A 113 9.42 0.91 -15.52
CA TRP A 113 9.43 -0.39 -14.85
C TRP A 113 9.14 -0.22 -13.37
N VAL A 114 8.17 -0.97 -12.89
CA VAL A 114 7.73 -1.04 -11.51
C VAL A 114 7.80 -2.48 -11.04
N PHE A 115 8.37 -2.69 -9.87
CA PHE A 115 8.62 -4.00 -9.29
C PHE A 115 7.95 -4.08 -7.93
N ASP A 116 7.55 -5.28 -7.55
CA ASP A 116 7.13 -5.56 -6.19
C ASP A 116 8.35 -5.67 -5.27
N ARG A 117 8.38 -4.90 -4.18
CA ARG A 117 9.51 -4.87 -3.23
C ARG A 117 9.76 -6.24 -2.62
N THR A 118 8.71 -6.91 -2.18
CA THR A 118 8.79 -8.22 -1.51
C THR A 118 9.43 -9.26 -2.42
N THR A 119 9.03 -9.26 -3.69
CA THR A 119 9.57 -10.18 -4.70
C THR A 119 11.04 -9.89 -5.00
N VAL A 120 11.42 -8.61 -5.09
CA VAL A 120 12.82 -8.20 -5.28
C VAL A 120 13.69 -8.64 -4.09
N GLN A 121 13.18 -8.51 -2.86
CA GLN A 121 13.88 -8.96 -1.67
C GLN A 121 14.03 -10.48 -1.60
N LEU A 122 12.99 -11.22 -2.00
CA LEU A 122 13.03 -12.68 -2.10
C LEU A 122 14.11 -13.14 -3.10
N GLU A 123 14.15 -12.52 -4.28
CA GLU A 123 15.19 -12.81 -5.29
C GLU A 123 16.59 -12.40 -4.83
N ALA A 124 16.72 -11.29 -4.10
CA ALA A 124 17.99 -10.91 -3.47
C ALA A 124 18.46 -11.96 -2.44
N ALA A 125 17.54 -12.46 -1.61
CA ALA A 125 17.83 -13.49 -0.62
C ALA A 125 18.22 -14.83 -1.27
N ARG A 126 17.58 -15.19 -2.39
CA ARG A 126 17.91 -16.38 -3.18
C ARG A 126 19.32 -16.31 -3.76
N ARG A 127 19.72 -15.16 -4.30
CA ARG A 127 21.06 -14.97 -4.90
C ARG A 127 22.21 -14.96 -3.90
N ARG A 128 21.97 -14.54 -2.65
CA ARG A 128 22.99 -14.52 -1.59
C ARG A 128 23.31 -15.90 -1.01
N ARG A 129 22.51 -16.93 -1.34
CA ARG A 129 22.68 -18.31 -0.84
C ARG A 129 23.40 -19.25 -1.82
N CYS A 130 23.93 -18.72 -2.91
CA CYS A 130 24.85 -19.40 -3.83
C CYS A 130 26.21 -18.69 -3.78
#